data_AF-A0A2D6GXM1-F1
#
_entry.id   AF-A0A2D6GXM1-F1
#
_cell.length_a   1.000
_cell.length_b   1.000
_cell.length_c   1.000
_cell.angle_alpha   90.00
_cell.angle_beta   90.00
_cell.angle_gamma   90.00
#
_symmetry.space_group_name_H-M   'P 1'
#
loop_
_entity.id
_entity.type
_entity.pdbx_description
1 polymer ?
#
loop_
_entity_poly.entity_id
_entity_poly.type
_entity_poly.pdbx_seq_one_letter_code
_entity_poly.pdbx_strand_id
1 'polypeptide(L)'
;MDELPERDLETQGIVKMYLIVAIIFALVLVILGGIYFFIKGPFSKDKKEISEFASSFDEGRDLFLKRDSSSVALFEEAVRKSDNPAEEALAKINLGVAHISTDKTLQGVQVLKEVSIQEEYPSRYRAGSIIYALDVYSGTYNEEFARREIFSGDNIWGSFLKEGEGIEQGLKRAYDFANELFPTIEGLYRVAFWYGNRLLEDRFGGPDKKLGQEKRSIYLDQLKVYLTEANKSFENTISQEDLSVARGGLSPQTRISTFRLKGNIYAGLFVVEGKEENKIIAEDSYQSAMKEFSELSGSVEGRNPDLYTRYFYGLFLSNLTTLGHEDRAEDVKSLLDVLFENEDRSLSFFNFLRLLGEDETNTLQRSTLNMVRVDDRMGDLLREIGWKI
;
A
#
# COMPACT_ATOMS: atom_id res chain seq x y z
N MET A 1 -46.77 -41.01 -60.99
CA MET A 1 -45.47 -40.72 -60.35
C MET A 1 -45.31 -39.23 -60.53
N ASP A 2 -45.80 -38.49 -59.54
CA ASP A 2 -45.86 -37.03 -59.61
C ASP A 2 -44.57 -36.48 -58.99
N GLU A 3 -43.75 -35.85 -59.84
CA GLU A 3 -42.58 -35.09 -59.44
C GLU A 3 -43.04 -33.86 -58.65
N LEU A 4 -42.65 -33.79 -57.38
CA LEU A 4 -42.83 -32.61 -56.55
C LEU A 4 -41.94 -31.48 -57.11
N PRO A 5 -42.45 -30.24 -57.18
CA PRO A 5 -41.74 -29.15 -57.83
C PRO A 5 -40.53 -28.73 -56.98
N GLU A 6 -39.36 -28.67 -57.62
CA GLU A 6 -38.21 -27.87 -57.19
C GLU A 6 -38.62 -26.40 -57.13
N ARG A 7 -39.32 -26.03 -56.06
CA ARG A 7 -39.50 -24.64 -55.68
C ARG A 7 -38.66 -24.36 -54.45
N ASP A 8 -37.89 -23.29 -54.60
CA ASP A 8 -37.53 -22.35 -53.53
C ASP A 8 -36.31 -22.66 -52.65
N LEU A 9 -35.24 -23.24 -53.21
CA LEU A 9 -33.92 -23.11 -52.59
C LEU A 9 -33.44 -21.64 -52.54
N GLU A 10 -33.77 -20.85 -53.56
CA GLU A 10 -33.43 -19.41 -53.62
C GLU A 10 -34.24 -18.60 -52.60
N THR A 11 -35.55 -18.85 -52.51
CA THR A 11 -36.43 -18.16 -51.55
C THR A 11 -36.13 -18.59 -50.11
N GLN A 12 -35.74 -19.85 -49.86
CA GLN A 12 -35.25 -20.26 -48.54
C GLN A 12 -33.92 -19.58 -48.16
N GLY A 13 -33.03 -19.35 -49.11
CA GLY A 13 -31.78 -18.60 -48.88
C GLY A 13 -32.05 -17.14 -48.51
N ILE A 14 -32.96 -16.50 -49.25
CA ILE A 14 -33.36 -15.11 -49.01
C ILE A 14 -34.05 -14.96 -47.65
N VAL A 15 -34.96 -15.87 -47.29
CA VAL A 15 -35.65 -15.86 -45.98
C VAL A 15 -34.66 -16.05 -44.83
N LYS A 16 -33.67 -16.95 -44.96
CA LYS A 16 -32.63 -17.14 -43.93
C LYS A 16 -31.74 -15.90 -43.78
N MET A 17 -31.40 -15.22 -44.87
CA MET A 17 -30.61 -14.00 -44.83
C MET A 17 -31.36 -12.87 -44.11
N TYR A 18 -32.64 -12.65 -44.41
CA TYR A 18 -33.45 -11.64 -43.71
C TYR A 18 -33.64 -11.98 -42.23
N LEU A 19 -33.76 -13.26 -41.89
CA LEU A 19 -33.84 -13.70 -40.49
C LEU A 19 -32.55 -13.39 -39.72
N ILE A 20 -31.38 -13.65 -40.32
CA ILE A 20 -30.07 -13.34 -39.72
C ILE A 20 -29.91 -11.83 -39.53
N VAL A 21 -30.26 -11.03 -40.54
CA VAL A 21 -30.21 -9.56 -40.44
C VAL A 21 -31.16 -9.04 -39.36
N ALA A 22 -32.37 -9.58 -39.25
CA ALA A 22 -33.32 -9.22 -38.20
C ALA A 22 -32.81 -9.58 -36.80
N ILE A 23 -32.14 -10.72 -36.63
CA ILE A 23 -31.52 -11.13 -35.36
C ILE A 23 -30.36 -10.20 -34.99
N ILE A 24 -29.49 -9.86 -35.95
CA ILE A 24 -28.38 -8.93 -35.71
C ILE A 24 -28.93 -7.55 -35.34
N PHE A 25 -29.96 -7.07 -36.04
CA PHE A 25 -30.59 -5.79 -35.74
C PHE A 25 -31.26 -5.78 -34.37
N ALA A 26 -31.93 -6.87 -33.97
CA ALA A 26 -32.49 -7.02 -32.63
C ALA A 26 -31.39 -7.03 -31.55
N LEU A 27 -30.26 -7.71 -31.79
CA LEU A 27 -29.10 -7.71 -30.90
C LEU A 27 -28.49 -6.31 -30.76
N VAL A 28 -28.34 -5.58 -31.86
CA VAL A 28 -27.86 -4.19 -31.84
C VAL A 28 -28.83 -3.29 -31.10
N LEU A 29 -30.15 -3.46 -31.25
CA LEU A 29 -31.15 -2.70 -30.50
C LEU A 29 -31.18 -3.06 -29.01
N VAL A 30 -30.91 -4.32 -28.64
CA VAL A 30 -30.77 -4.74 -27.23
C VAL A 30 -29.48 -4.19 -26.63
N ILE A 31 -28.39 -4.16 -27.38
CA ILE A 31 -27.11 -3.57 -26.94
C ILE A 31 -27.25 -2.06 -26.81
N LEU A 32 -27.82 -1.37 -27.80
CA LEU A 32 -28.06 0.07 -27.76
C LEU A 32 -29.12 0.44 -26.73
N GLY A 33 -30.16 -0.38 -26.55
CA GLY A 33 -31.17 -0.24 -25.51
C GLY A 33 -30.58 -0.48 -24.11
N GLY A 34 -29.68 -1.46 -23.97
CA GLY A 34 -28.93 -1.74 -22.75
C GLY A 34 -27.95 -0.63 -22.41
N ILE A 35 -27.20 -0.11 -23.39
CA ILE A 35 -26.31 1.05 -23.24
C ILE A 35 -27.13 2.31 -22.93
N TYR A 36 -28.26 2.53 -23.61
CA TYR A 36 -29.15 3.65 -23.32
C TYR A 36 -29.77 3.53 -21.93
N PHE A 37 -30.17 2.34 -21.48
CA PHE A 37 -30.68 2.11 -20.12
C PHE A 37 -29.55 2.29 -19.09
N PHE A 38 -28.33 1.82 -19.36
CA PHE A 38 -27.18 1.99 -18.47
C PHE A 38 -26.72 3.46 -18.37
N ILE A 39 -26.84 4.22 -19.46
CA ILE A 39 -26.50 5.65 -19.52
C ILE A 39 -27.66 6.54 -19.00
N LYS A 40 -28.93 6.13 -19.14
CA LYS A 40 -30.11 6.98 -18.84
C LYS A 40 -31.15 6.43 -17.85
N GLY A 41 -31.00 5.25 -17.26
CA GLY A 41 -31.97 4.73 -16.26
C GLY A 41 -31.30 3.94 -15.12
N PRO A 42 -31.52 4.26 -13.82
CA PRO A 42 -32.19 5.40 -13.20
C PRO A 42 -31.14 6.44 -12.77
N PHE A 43 -30.78 7.33 -13.69
CA PHE A 43 -30.37 8.68 -13.33
C PHE A 43 -31.39 9.60 -13.96
N SER A 44 -32.65 9.48 -13.52
CA SER A 44 -33.57 10.60 -13.61
C SER A 44 -32.86 11.77 -12.95
N LYS A 45 -32.92 12.92 -13.61
CA LYS A 45 -32.55 14.22 -13.04
C LYS A 45 -33.53 14.63 -11.95
N ASP A 46 -33.91 13.71 -11.08
CA ASP A 46 -34.29 14.09 -9.73
C ASP A 46 -32.97 14.44 -9.06
N LYS A 47 -32.92 15.55 -8.33
CA LYS A 47 -31.85 15.79 -7.37
C LYS A 47 -31.73 14.52 -6.55
N LYS A 48 -30.74 13.67 -6.83
CA LYS A 48 -30.36 12.58 -5.94
C LYS A 48 -30.12 13.32 -4.63
N GLU A 49 -31.02 13.16 -3.66
CA GLU A 49 -30.72 13.53 -2.29
C GLU A 49 -29.41 12.81 -2.02
N ILE A 50 -28.31 13.55 -2.05
CA ILE A 50 -27.02 13.06 -1.59
C ILE A 50 -27.34 12.67 -0.16
N SER A 51 -27.29 11.37 0.15
CA SER A 51 -27.61 10.91 1.50
C SER A 51 -26.79 11.75 2.48
N GLU A 52 -27.36 12.10 3.62
CA GLU A 52 -26.67 12.99 4.55
C GLU A 52 -25.32 12.40 4.97
N PHE A 53 -25.19 11.06 4.99
CA PHE A 53 -23.93 10.33 5.06
C PHE A 53 -22.94 10.74 3.98
N ALA A 54 -23.30 10.62 2.70
CA ALA A 54 -22.41 10.89 1.58
C ALA A 54 -21.92 12.35 1.58
N SER A 55 -22.80 13.29 1.95
CA SER A 55 -22.42 14.70 2.06
C SER A 55 -21.36 14.92 3.14
N SER A 56 -21.61 14.47 4.38
CA SER A 56 -20.66 14.63 5.48
C SER A 56 -19.36 13.85 5.25
N PHE A 57 -19.45 12.66 4.65
CA PHE A 57 -18.30 11.81 4.37
C PHE A 57 -17.38 12.40 3.28
N ASP A 58 -17.94 12.85 2.15
CA ASP A 58 -17.14 13.43 1.07
C ASP A 58 -16.50 14.76 1.49
N GLU A 59 -17.22 15.62 2.21
CA GLU A 59 -16.65 16.87 2.75
C GLU A 59 -15.56 16.58 3.79
N GLY A 60 -15.79 15.61 4.69
CA GLY A 60 -14.81 15.16 5.66
C GLY A 60 -13.52 14.68 5.00
N ARG A 61 -13.63 13.90 3.93
CA ARG A 61 -12.49 13.44 3.13
C ARG A 61 -11.74 14.59 2.49
N ASP A 62 -12.44 15.53 1.88
CA ASP A 62 -11.81 16.67 1.20
C ASP A 62 -11.04 17.57 2.18
N LEU A 63 -11.57 17.77 3.39
CA LEU A 63 -10.87 18.46 4.47
C LEU A 63 -9.69 17.65 5.01
N PHE A 64 -9.85 16.33 5.15
CA PHE A 64 -8.77 15.43 5.59
C PHE A 64 -7.57 15.48 4.65
N LEU A 65 -7.80 15.45 3.33
CA LEU A 65 -6.75 15.59 2.32
C LEU A 65 -6.01 16.93 2.38
N LYS A 66 -6.66 17.97 2.90
CA LYS A 66 -6.09 19.29 3.17
C LYS A 66 -5.43 19.38 4.56
N ARG A 67 -5.42 18.28 5.33
CA ARG A 67 -4.97 18.22 6.73
C ARG A 67 -5.71 19.18 7.66
N ASP A 68 -6.97 19.46 7.35
CA ASP A 68 -7.82 20.28 8.20
C ASP A 68 -8.40 19.41 9.33
N SER A 69 -8.16 19.84 10.57
CA SER A 69 -8.65 19.15 11.78
C SER A 69 -10.18 19.06 11.87
N SER A 70 -10.90 19.90 11.13
CA SER A 70 -12.37 19.91 11.06
C SER A 70 -12.93 18.65 10.38
N SER A 71 -12.09 17.90 9.64
CA SER A 71 -12.45 16.59 9.07
C SER A 71 -12.95 15.58 10.11
N VAL A 72 -12.43 15.65 11.35
CA VAL A 72 -12.85 14.79 12.46
C VAL A 72 -14.35 14.94 12.74
N ALA A 73 -14.84 16.17 12.89
CA ALA A 73 -16.25 16.43 13.19
C ALA A 73 -17.19 15.95 12.07
N LEU A 74 -16.75 16.07 10.82
CA LEU A 74 -17.51 15.59 9.66
C LEU A 74 -17.55 14.05 9.58
N PHE A 75 -16.46 13.37 9.94
CA PHE A 75 -16.49 11.91 10.04
C PHE A 75 -17.32 11.42 11.24
N GLU A 76 -17.30 12.11 12.39
CA GLU A 76 -18.22 11.83 13.51
C GLU A 76 -19.70 12.02 13.09
N GLU A 77 -19.98 13.02 12.26
CA GLU A 77 -21.31 13.22 11.69
C GLU A 77 -21.68 12.12 10.69
N ALA A 78 -20.75 11.71 9.83
CA ALA A 78 -20.95 10.60 8.90
C ALA A 78 -21.23 9.28 9.63
N VAL A 79 -20.55 9.00 10.75
CA VAL A 79 -20.86 7.83 11.61
C VAL A 79 -22.28 7.91 12.17
N ARG A 80 -22.75 9.09 12.61
CA ARG A 80 -24.12 9.25 13.13
C ARG A 80 -25.19 9.10 12.04
N LYS A 81 -24.84 9.37 10.79
CA LYS A 81 -25.73 9.37 9.62
C LYS A 81 -25.65 8.11 8.78
N SER A 82 -24.80 7.14 9.14
CA SER A 82 -24.67 5.89 8.39
C SER A 82 -25.93 5.05 8.54
N ASP A 83 -26.46 4.54 7.43
CA ASP A 83 -27.71 3.77 7.44
C ASP A 83 -27.46 2.25 7.46
N ASN A 84 -26.19 1.83 7.35
CA ASN A 84 -25.83 0.41 7.31
C ASN A 84 -24.41 0.16 7.86
N PRO A 85 -24.10 -1.10 8.23
CA PRO A 85 -22.80 -1.45 8.82
C PRO A 85 -21.59 -1.16 7.92
N ALA A 86 -21.76 -1.14 6.60
CA ALA A 86 -20.66 -0.86 5.68
C ALA A 86 -20.29 0.63 5.68
N GLU A 87 -21.30 1.51 5.69
CA GLU A 87 -21.11 2.96 5.81
C GLU A 87 -20.54 3.35 7.17
N GLU A 88 -21.07 2.77 8.26
CA GLU A 88 -20.58 3.04 9.61
C GLU A 88 -19.11 2.64 9.74
N ALA A 89 -18.75 1.42 9.29
CA ALA A 89 -17.37 0.95 9.31
C ALA A 89 -16.43 1.85 8.49
N LEU A 90 -16.86 2.26 7.29
CA LEU A 90 -16.08 3.15 6.43
C LEU A 90 -15.85 4.52 7.09
N ALA A 91 -16.89 5.12 7.69
CA ALA A 91 -16.77 6.39 8.40
C ALA A 91 -15.89 6.27 9.65
N LYS A 92 -16.03 5.20 10.44
CA LYS A 92 -15.18 4.95 11.62
C LYS A 92 -13.71 4.75 11.27
N ILE A 93 -13.40 4.04 10.18
CA ILE A 93 -12.00 3.92 9.72
C ILE A 93 -11.42 5.30 9.40
N ASN A 94 -12.13 6.12 8.64
CA ASN A 94 -11.66 7.46 8.29
C ASN A 94 -11.58 8.39 9.51
N LEU A 95 -12.52 8.26 10.46
CA LEU A 95 -12.45 8.94 11.75
C LEU A 95 -11.20 8.55 12.53
N GLY A 96 -10.88 7.26 12.61
CA GLY A 96 -9.68 6.77 13.28
C GLY A 96 -8.40 7.32 12.67
N VAL A 97 -8.29 7.31 11.34
CA VAL A 97 -7.15 7.87 10.61
C VAL A 97 -7.06 9.40 10.76
N ALA A 98 -8.21 10.10 10.77
CA ALA A 98 -8.27 11.54 11.00
C ALA A 98 -7.82 11.91 12.42
N HIS A 99 -8.21 11.14 13.44
CA HIS A 99 -7.69 11.31 14.81
C HIS A 99 -6.18 11.14 14.86
N ILE A 100 -5.63 10.08 14.25
CA ILE A 100 -4.17 9.87 14.21
C ILE A 100 -3.46 11.06 13.54
N SER A 101 -4.03 11.60 12.46
CA SER A 101 -3.44 12.71 11.71
C SER A 101 -3.57 14.07 12.40
N THR A 102 -4.36 14.15 13.48
CA THR A 102 -4.62 15.38 14.27
C THR A 102 -4.11 15.25 15.71
N ASP A 103 -3.02 14.49 15.89
CA ASP A 103 -2.33 14.24 17.17
C ASP A 103 -3.18 13.58 18.26
N LYS A 104 -4.30 12.96 17.88
CA LYS A 104 -5.19 12.17 18.75
C LYS A 104 -4.96 10.68 18.54
N THR A 105 -3.69 10.27 18.51
CA THR A 105 -3.27 8.90 18.12
C THR A 105 -3.97 7.80 18.92
N LEU A 106 -4.07 7.93 20.25
CA LEU A 106 -4.73 6.93 21.09
C LEU A 106 -6.21 6.77 20.75
N GLN A 107 -6.93 7.88 20.55
CA GLN A 107 -8.35 7.86 20.18
C GLN A 107 -8.54 7.20 18.82
N GLY A 108 -7.67 7.52 17.86
CA GLY A 108 -7.72 6.91 16.53
C GLY A 108 -7.47 5.40 16.56
N VAL A 109 -6.48 4.95 17.34
CA VAL A 109 -6.21 3.51 17.54
C VAL A 109 -7.43 2.82 18.17
N GLN A 110 -8.06 3.42 19.17
CA GLN A 110 -9.26 2.83 19.81
C GLN A 110 -10.41 2.65 18.81
N VAL A 111 -10.72 3.66 18.01
CA VAL A 111 -11.76 3.59 16.97
C VAL A 111 -11.44 2.48 15.94
N LEU A 112 -10.19 2.36 15.50
CA LEU A 112 -9.78 1.31 14.57
C LEU A 112 -9.88 -0.10 15.19
N LYS A 113 -9.52 -0.25 16.47
CA LYS A 113 -9.70 -1.50 17.21
C LYS A 113 -11.17 -1.90 17.30
N GLU A 114 -12.08 -0.95 17.56
CA GLU A 114 -13.53 -1.19 17.58
C GLU A 114 -14.04 -1.73 16.24
N VAL A 115 -13.62 -1.14 15.12
CA VAL A 115 -14.01 -1.62 13.77
C VAL A 115 -13.54 -3.05 13.54
N SER A 116 -12.32 -3.40 13.94
CA SER A 116 -11.73 -4.72 13.66
C SER A 116 -12.47 -5.88 14.33
N ILE A 117 -13.05 -5.64 15.51
CA ILE A 117 -13.73 -6.67 16.31
C ILE A 117 -15.22 -6.78 16.03
N GLN A 118 -15.82 -5.80 15.34
CA GLN A 118 -17.25 -5.81 15.04
C GLN A 118 -17.55 -6.80 13.90
N GLU A 119 -18.09 -7.97 14.23
CA GLU A 119 -18.32 -9.06 13.27
C GLU A 119 -19.35 -8.72 12.16
N GLU A 120 -20.27 -7.80 12.44
CA GLU A 120 -21.27 -7.32 11.47
C GLU A 120 -20.67 -6.45 10.35
N TYR A 121 -19.46 -5.91 10.56
CA TYR A 121 -18.79 -5.11 9.56
C TYR A 121 -18.18 -5.97 8.46
N PRO A 122 -18.25 -5.56 7.18
CA PRO A 122 -17.62 -6.28 6.07
C PRO A 122 -16.14 -6.57 6.32
N SER A 123 -15.70 -7.81 6.03
CA SER A 123 -14.34 -8.28 6.33
C SER A 123 -13.24 -7.36 5.80
N ARG A 124 -13.44 -6.72 4.64
CA ARG A 124 -12.50 -5.75 4.06
C ARG A 124 -12.25 -4.54 4.96
N TYR A 125 -13.27 -4.04 5.65
CA TYR A 125 -13.16 -2.91 6.56
C TYR A 125 -12.51 -3.34 7.87
N ARG A 126 -12.86 -4.52 8.38
CA ARG A 126 -12.20 -5.11 9.54
C ARG A 126 -10.69 -5.31 9.28
N ALA A 127 -10.32 -5.93 8.17
CA ALA A 127 -8.92 -6.10 7.76
C ALA A 127 -8.20 -4.75 7.58
N GLY A 128 -8.82 -3.79 6.89
CA GLY A 128 -8.27 -2.45 6.70
C GLY A 128 -8.03 -1.72 8.03
N SER A 129 -8.97 -1.81 8.97
CA SER A 129 -8.83 -1.19 10.30
C SER A 129 -7.67 -1.75 11.10
N ILE A 130 -7.39 -3.06 10.98
CA ILE A 130 -6.22 -3.68 11.59
C ILE A 130 -4.95 -3.08 11.02
N ILE A 131 -4.84 -3.00 9.69
CA ILE A 131 -3.67 -2.46 9.00
C ILE A 131 -3.40 -1.02 9.40
N TYR A 132 -4.43 -0.16 9.37
CA TYR A 132 -4.27 1.25 9.77
C TYR A 132 -3.83 1.40 11.24
N ALA A 133 -4.31 0.54 12.15
CA ALA A 133 -3.87 0.58 13.54
C ALA A 133 -2.39 0.15 13.69
N LEU A 134 -1.95 -0.87 12.93
CA LEU A 134 -0.55 -1.31 12.92
C LEU A 134 0.39 -0.29 12.26
N ASP A 135 -0.11 0.46 11.27
CA ASP A 135 0.66 1.53 10.61
C ASP A 135 1.04 2.67 11.57
N VAL A 136 0.31 2.85 12.68
CA VAL A 136 0.71 3.78 13.75
C VAL A 136 2.06 3.38 14.34
N TYR A 137 2.29 2.10 14.59
CA TYR A 137 3.62 1.64 15.01
C TYR A 137 4.63 1.85 13.89
N SER A 138 4.30 1.50 12.64
CA SER A 138 5.21 1.72 11.50
C SER A 138 5.63 3.18 11.31
N GLY A 139 4.79 4.13 11.73
CA GLY A 139 5.10 5.56 11.67
C GLY A 139 5.86 6.11 12.88
N THR A 140 5.71 5.48 14.05
CA THR A 140 6.27 6.01 15.32
C THR A 140 7.44 5.20 15.85
N TYR A 141 7.54 3.92 15.47
CA TYR A 141 8.45 2.91 16.03
C TYR A 141 8.48 2.88 17.56
N ASN A 142 7.39 3.32 18.20
CA ASN A 142 7.29 3.38 19.64
C ASN A 142 6.78 2.02 20.17
N GLU A 143 7.72 1.15 20.54
CA GLU A 143 7.40 -0.18 21.07
C GLU A 143 6.53 -0.12 22.33
N GLU A 144 6.81 0.81 23.25
CA GLU A 144 6.05 0.94 24.50
C GLU A 144 4.58 1.25 24.20
N PHE A 145 4.34 2.20 23.30
CA PHE A 145 2.99 2.55 22.84
C PHE A 145 2.33 1.36 22.14
N ALA A 146 3.02 0.66 21.24
CA ALA A 146 2.46 -0.49 20.55
C ALA A 146 2.06 -1.62 21.51
N ARG A 147 2.88 -1.93 22.52
CA ARG A 147 2.55 -2.92 23.54
C ARG A 147 1.34 -2.49 24.38
N ARG A 148 1.32 -1.24 24.82
CA ARG A 148 0.30 -0.75 25.76
C ARG A 148 -1.04 -0.44 25.11
N GLU A 149 -1.04 0.08 23.88
CA GLU A 149 -2.25 0.65 23.26
C GLU A 149 -2.75 -0.18 22.07
N ILE A 150 -1.84 -0.76 21.27
CA ILE A 150 -2.22 -1.56 20.09
C ILE A 150 -2.47 -3.01 20.51
N PHE A 151 -1.43 -3.71 21.00
CA PHE A 151 -1.45 -5.14 21.33
C PHE A 151 -1.98 -5.47 22.73
N SER A 152 -2.82 -4.61 23.28
CA SER A 152 -3.44 -4.78 24.60
C SER A 152 -4.94 -5.06 24.52
N GLY A 153 -5.47 -5.63 25.60
CA GLY A 153 -6.90 -5.88 25.81
C GLY A 153 -7.30 -7.36 25.66
N ASP A 154 -8.48 -7.70 26.18
CA ASP A 154 -8.99 -9.08 26.26
C ASP A 154 -9.64 -9.59 24.95
N ASN A 155 -9.27 -9.02 23.80
CA ASN A 155 -9.81 -9.35 22.49
C ASN A 155 -8.70 -9.84 21.54
N ILE A 156 -8.98 -9.92 20.24
CA ILE A 156 -8.01 -10.40 19.23
C ILE A 156 -6.65 -9.69 19.32
N TRP A 157 -6.63 -8.41 19.70
CA TRP A 157 -5.42 -7.61 19.76
C TRP A 157 -4.41 -8.09 20.80
N GLY A 158 -4.87 -8.47 21.99
CA GLY A 158 -4.03 -9.03 23.04
C GLY A 158 -3.46 -10.40 22.67
N SER A 159 -4.11 -11.13 21.77
CA SER A 159 -3.63 -12.45 21.31
C SER A 159 -2.52 -12.38 20.28
N PHE A 160 -2.35 -11.24 19.60
CA PHE A 160 -1.32 -11.07 18.59
C PHE A 160 0.08 -10.99 19.17
N LEU A 161 0.30 -10.49 20.39
CA LEU A 161 1.63 -10.37 20.99
C LEU A 161 1.74 -11.21 22.27
N LYS A 162 2.58 -12.24 22.23
CA LYS A 162 2.84 -13.10 23.39
C LYS A 162 3.89 -12.49 24.31
N GLU A 163 3.80 -12.82 25.58
CA GLU A 163 4.79 -12.42 26.58
C GLU A 163 6.20 -12.88 26.19
N GLY A 164 7.18 -11.99 26.32
CA GLY A 164 8.57 -12.26 25.97
C GLY A 164 8.92 -12.19 24.47
N GLU A 165 7.94 -11.96 23.58
CA GLU A 165 8.20 -11.81 22.14
C GLU A 165 8.45 -10.33 21.73
N GLY A 166 9.25 -10.18 20.66
CA GLY A 166 9.47 -8.89 19.99
C GLY A 166 8.24 -8.42 19.21
N ILE A 167 8.07 -7.10 19.08
CA ILE A 167 6.91 -6.48 18.42
C ILE A 167 6.72 -6.98 16.98
N GLU A 168 7.81 -7.25 16.27
CA GLU A 168 7.79 -7.78 14.90
C GLU A 168 7.02 -9.10 14.74
N GLN A 169 7.01 -9.97 15.76
CA GLN A 169 6.21 -11.20 15.72
C GLN A 169 4.71 -10.90 15.89
N GLY A 170 4.39 -9.92 16.73
CA GLY A 170 3.01 -9.47 16.92
C GLY A 170 2.43 -8.81 15.67
N LEU A 171 3.22 -7.94 15.03
CA LEU A 171 2.86 -7.32 13.75
C LEU A 171 2.58 -8.38 12.69
N LYS A 172 3.48 -9.35 12.51
CA LYS A 172 3.29 -10.43 11.54
C LYS A 172 1.97 -11.17 11.76
N ARG A 173 1.69 -11.60 13.00
CA ARG A 173 0.43 -12.32 13.31
C ARG A 173 -0.81 -11.47 13.06
N ALA A 174 -0.76 -10.18 13.37
CA ALA A 174 -1.86 -9.28 13.12
C ALA A 174 -2.10 -9.04 11.61
N TYR A 175 -1.03 -8.91 10.82
CA TYR A 175 -1.14 -8.81 9.36
C TYR A 175 -1.61 -10.13 8.72
N ASP A 176 -1.14 -11.29 9.20
CA ASP A 176 -1.65 -12.60 8.75
C ASP A 176 -3.16 -12.71 9.00
N PHE A 177 -3.61 -12.36 10.21
CA PHE A 177 -5.03 -12.36 10.55
C PHE A 177 -5.84 -11.38 9.68
N ALA A 178 -5.31 -10.19 9.41
CA ALA A 178 -5.96 -9.25 8.49
C ALA A 178 -6.09 -9.83 7.08
N ASN A 179 -5.07 -10.52 6.58
CA ASN A 179 -5.10 -11.17 5.26
C ASN A 179 -6.06 -12.37 5.23
N GLU A 180 -6.21 -13.12 6.34
CA GLU A 180 -7.21 -14.17 6.47
C GLU A 180 -8.64 -13.63 6.40
N LEU A 181 -8.89 -12.45 6.99
CA LEU A 181 -10.19 -11.77 6.88
C LEU A 181 -10.46 -11.28 5.45
N PHE A 182 -9.50 -10.56 4.89
CA PHE A 182 -9.56 -10.05 3.53
C PHE A 182 -8.14 -9.69 3.05
N PRO A 183 -7.58 -10.38 2.04
CA PRO A 183 -6.25 -10.08 1.54
C PRO A 183 -6.17 -8.66 1.00
N THR A 184 -5.35 -7.82 1.63
CA THR A 184 -5.10 -6.45 1.17
C THR A 184 -3.70 -6.36 0.59
N ILE A 185 -3.50 -5.43 -0.35
CA ILE A 185 -2.18 -5.21 -0.95
C ILE A 185 -1.14 -4.87 0.12
N GLU A 186 -1.46 -3.95 1.03
CA GLU A 186 -0.57 -3.54 2.12
C GLU A 186 -0.28 -4.72 3.06
N GLY A 187 -1.31 -5.44 3.53
CA GLY A 187 -1.14 -6.58 4.42
C GLY A 187 -0.29 -7.69 3.82
N LEU A 188 -0.49 -8.03 2.55
CA LEU A 188 0.31 -9.05 1.85
C LEU A 188 1.77 -8.62 1.70
N TYR A 189 2.03 -7.37 1.29
CA TYR A 189 3.39 -6.85 1.19
C TYR A 189 4.08 -6.74 2.56
N ARG A 190 3.37 -6.38 3.63
CA ARG A 190 3.93 -6.29 4.99
C ARG A 190 4.40 -7.65 5.50
N VAL A 191 3.62 -8.72 5.24
CA VAL A 191 4.05 -10.09 5.58
C VAL A 191 5.23 -10.53 4.71
N ALA A 192 5.20 -10.25 3.39
CA ALA A 192 6.32 -10.55 2.51
C ALA A 192 7.61 -9.82 2.94
N PHE A 193 7.50 -8.53 3.33
CA PHE A 193 8.60 -7.72 3.86
C PHE A 193 9.16 -8.30 5.14
N TRP A 194 8.30 -8.77 6.05
CA TRP A 194 8.75 -9.45 7.27
C TRP A 194 9.60 -10.68 6.96
N TYR A 195 9.16 -11.57 6.06
CA TYR A 195 9.96 -12.74 5.66
C TYR A 195 11.27 -12.31 4.98
N GLY A 196 11.23 -11.27 4.13
CA GLY A 196 12.40 -10.71 3.47
C GLY A 196 13.45 -10.24 4.46
N ASN A 197 13.04 -9.50 5.49
CA ASN A 197 13.94 -9.03 6.54
C ASN A 197 14.57 -10.19 7.32
N ARG A 198 13.81 -11.26 7.62
CA ARG A 198 14.39 -12.44 8.28
C ARG A 198 15.44 -13.15 7.44
N LEU A 199 15.26 -13.20 6.12
CA LEU A 199 16.26 -13.75 5.21
C LEU A 199 17.51 -12.86 5.09
N LEU A 200 17.33 -11.54 5.17
CA LEU A 200 18.45 -10.59 5.19
C LEU A 200 19.24 -10.66 6.50
N GLU A 201 18.55 -10.73 7.64
CA GLU A 201 19.16 -10.94 8.96
C GLU A 201 19.99 -12.23 8.99
N ASP A 202 19.47 -13.32 8.44
CA ASP A 202 20.21 -14.58 8.30
C ASP A 202 21.51 -14.42 7.50
N ARG A 203 21.45 -13.68 6.40
CA ARG A 203 22.59 -13.47 5.51
C ARG A 203 23.67 -12.58 6.15
N PHE A 204 23.30 -11.52 6.84
CA PHE A 204 24.22 -10.53 7.39
C PHE A 204 24.54 -10.69 8.88
N GLY A 205 24.01 -11.73 9.53
CA GLY A 205 24.29 -12.03 10.93
C GLY A 205 23.56 -11.09 11.89
N GLY A 206 22.22 -11.10 11.83
CA GLY A 206 21.36 -10.45 12.81
C GLY A 206 21.53 -11.02 14.23
N PRO A 207 20.89 -10.40 15.23
CA PRO A 207 20.99 -10.81 16.65
C PRO A 207 20.45 -12.24 16.89
N ASP A 208 19.58 -12.72 16.01
CA ASP A 208 19.08 -14.10 16.01
C ASP A 208 20.06 -15.03 15.28
N LYS A 209 20.32 -16.22 15.87
CA LYS A 209 21.15 -17.28 15.27
C LYS A 209 20.76 -17.54 13.82
N LYS A 210 21.77 -17.72 12.93
CA LYS A 210 21.62 -18.13 11.52
C LYS A 210 20.48 -19.14 11.36
N LEU A 211 19.55 -18.85 10.46
CA LEU A 211 18.49 -19.76 10.05
C LEU A 211 19.15 -21.02 9.48
N GLY A 212 18.70 -22.19 9.96
CA GLY A 212 19.04 -23.45 9.29
C GLY A 212 18.51 -23.46 7.85
N GLN A 213 19.13 -24.25 6.98
CA GLN A 213 18.76 -24.32 5.54
C GLN A 213 17.26 -24.59 5.32
N GLU A 214 16.67 -25.48 6.12
CA GLU A 214 15.24 -25.81 6.05
C GLU A 214 14.36 -24.59 6.34
N LYS A 215 14.62 -23.88 7.45
CA LYS A 215 13.86 -22.68 7.83
C LYS A 215 14.03 -21.56 6.80
N ARG A 216 15.24 -21.41 6.24
CA ARG A 216 15.51 -20.47 5.15
C ARG A 216 14.67 -20.78 3.91
N SER A 217 14.57 -22.06 3.52
CA SER A 217 13.73 -22.49 2.39
C SER A 217 12.25 -22.14 2.63
N ILE A 218 11.74 -22.49 3.82
CA ILE A 218 10.35 -22.19 4.19
C ILE A 218 10.07 -20.68 4.10
N TYR A 219 10.97 -19.85 4.62
CA TYR A 219 10.78 -18.39 4.62
C TYR A 219 10.83 -17.81 3.20
N LEU A 220 11.72 -18.33 2.34
CA LEU A 220 11.79 -17.92 0.95
C LEU A 220 10.53 -18.32 0.16
N ASP A 221 10.01 -19.51 0.39
CA ASP A 221 8.79 -19.99 -0.26
C ASP A 221 7.57 -19.16 0.19
N GLN A 222 7.44 -18.91 1.49
CA GLN A 222 6.37 -18.06 2.03
C GLN A 222 6.45 -16.63 1.49
N LEU A 223 7.65 -16.02 1.48
CA LEU A 223 7.85 -14.69 0.88
C LEU A 223 7.31 -14.65 -0.55
N LYS A 224 7.68 -15.64 -1.38
CA LYS A 224 7.25 -15.69 -2.78
C LYS A 224 5.74 -15.85 -2.93
N VAL A 225 5.08 -16.62 -2.06
CA VAL A 225 3.61 -16.75 -2.04
C VAL A 225 2.96 -15.40 -1.79
N TYR A 226 3.28 -14.75 -0.66
CA TYR A 226 2.70 -13.45 -0.31
C TYR A 226 3.01 -12.38 -1.35
N LEU A 227 4.23 -12.35 -1.88
CA LEU A 227 4.65 -11.40 -2.90
C LEU A 227 3.89 -11.59 -4.21
N THR A 228 3.65 -12.84 -4.62
CA THR A 228 2.87 -13.16 -5.83
C THR A 228 1.42 -12.69 -5.67
N GLU A 229 0.81 -12.95 -4.52
CA GLU A 229 -0.56 -12.51 -4.24
C GLU A 229 -0.67 -10.99 -4.14
N ALA A 230 0.32 -10.33 -3.53
CA ALA A 230 0.38 -8.88 -3.43
C ALA A 230 0.49 -8.22 -4.80
N ASN A 231 1.40 -8.71 -5.66
CA ASN A 231 1.55 -8.23 -7.03
C ASN A 231 0.26 -8.39 -7.84
N LYS A 232 -0.35 -9.58 -7.80
CA LYS A 232 -1.62 -9.85 -8.48
C LYS A 232 -2.71 -8.88 -8.02
N SER A 233 -2.84 -8.66 -6.71
CA SER A 233 -3.83 -7.75 -6.15
C SER A 233 -3.58 -6.29 -6.56
N PHE A 234 -2.31 -5.88 -6.58
CA PHE A 234 -1.89 -4.54 -6.98
C PHE A 234 -2.15 -4.27 -8.47
N GLU A 235 -1.75 -5.21 -9.34
CA GLU A 235 -1.97 -5.13 -10.78
C GLU A 235 -3.46 -5.10 -11.13
N ASN A 236 -4.28 -5.93 -10.47
CA ASN A 236 -5.73 -5.90 -10.64
C ASN A 236 -6.35 -4.57 -10.20
N THR A 237 -5.77 -3.90 -9.21
CA THR A 237 -6.30 -2.63 -8.69
C THR A 237 -5.86 -1.45 -9.56
N ILE A 238 -4.64 -1.46 -10.10
CA ILE A 238 -4.15 -0.42 -11.01
C ILE A 238 -4.77 -0.54 -12.41
N SER A 239 -4.91 -1.76 -12.93
CA SER A 239 -5.53 -1.99 -14.25
C SER A 239 -7.01 -1.62 -14.32
N GLN A 240 -7.67 -1.45 -13.17
CA GLN A 240 -9.01 -0.88 -13.06
C GLN A 240 -8.97 0.66 -13.02
N GLU A 241 -8.27 1.29 -13.98
CA GLU A 241 -7.96 2.74 -14.11
C GLU A 241 -9.15 3.72 -13.84
N ASP A 242 -10.39 3.24 -13.78
CA ASP A 242 -11.63 4.02 -13.65
C ASP A 242 -12.29 4.06 -12.26
N LEU A 243 -11.76 3.37 -11.24
CA LEU A 243 -12.28 3.54 -9.88
C LEU A 243 -11.52 4.69 -9.21
N SER A 244 -12.14 5.87 -9.21
CA SER A 244 -11.71 6.98 -8.35
C SER A 244 -11.46 6.48 -6.92
N VAL A 245 -10.60 7.16 -6.15
CA VAL A 245 -10.38 6.87 -4.72
C VAL A 245 -11.73 6.78 -3.97
N ALA A 246 -12.76 7.52 -4.44
CA ALA A 246 -14.13 7.48 -3.95
C ALA A 246 -14.87 6.14 -4.15
N ARG A 247 -14.34 5.22 -4.98
CA ARG A 247 -14.93 3.89 -5.27
C ARG A 247 -13.99 2.72 -4.94
N GLY A 248 -12.91 2.97 -4.19
CA GLY A 248 -11.99 1.94 -3.73
C GLY A 248 -10.68 1.80 -4.52
N GLY A 249 -10.35 2.74 -5.41
CA GLY A 249 -9.02 2.84 -6.01
C GLY A 249 -7.94 3.27 -5.01
N LEU A 250 -6.68 2.90 -5.25
CA LEU A 250 -5.55 3.32 -4.40
C LEU A 250 -5.27 4.81 -4.57
N SER A 251 -5.13 5.54 -3.47
CA SER A 251 -4.62 6.92 -3.52
C SER A 251 -3.21 6.96 -4.12
N PRO A 252 -2.79 8.05 -4.78
CA PRO A 252 -1.42 8.19 -5.26
C PRO A 252 -0.37 7.92 -4.18
N GLN A 253 -0.60 8.40 -2.95
CA GLN A 253 0.28 8.16 -1.81
C GLN A 253 0.38 6.68 -1.45
N THR A 254 -0.76 5.96 -1.49
CA THR A 254 -0.78 4.52 -1.29
C THR A 254 0.01 3.82 -2.39
N ARG A 255 -0.18 4.19 -3.67
CA ARG A 255 0.61 3.61 -4.79
C ARG A 255 2.11 3.82 -4.61
N ILE A 256 2.53 5.04 -4.28
CA ILE A 256 3.94 5.38 -4.00
C ILE A 256 4.49 4.50 -2.88
N SER A 257 3.77 4.38 -1.76
CA SER A 257 4.18 3.52 -0.65
C SER A 257 4.29 2.06 -1.06
N THR A 258 3.31 1.55 -1.81
CA THR A 258 3.31 0.17 -2.31
C THR A 258 4.48 -0.10 -3.25
N PHE A 259 4.74 0.79 -4.21
CA PHE A 259 5.89 0.68 -5.10
C PHE A 259 7.21 0.67 -4.33
N ARG A 260 7.36 1.55 -3.34
CA ARG A 260 8.55 1.56 -2.47
C ARG A 260 8.69 0.27 -1.68
N LEU A 261 7.61 -0.24 -1.08
CA LEU A 261 7.63 -1.49 -0.33
C LEU A 261 7.97 -2.69 -1.21
N LYS A 262 7.40 -2.75 -2.42
CA LYS A 262 7.77 -3.71 -3.46
C LYS A 262 9.27 -3.63 -3.78
N GLY A 263 9.78 -2.41 -4.04
CA GLY A 263 11.19 -2.16 -4.31
C GLY A 263 12.11 -2.68 -3.19
N ASN A 264 11.78 -2.39 -1.94
CA ASN A 264 12.51 -2.88 -0.76
C ASN A 264 12.56 -4.41 -0.70
N ILE A 265 11.44 -5.09 -0.94
CA ILE A 265 11.36 -6.57 -0.89
C ILE A 265 12.21 -7.19 -1.98
N TYR A 266 12.09 -6.70 -3.23
CA TYR A 266 12.86 -7.21 -4.36
C TYR A 266 14.36 -6.90 -4.25
N ALA A 267 14.73 -5.73 -3.70
CA ALA A 267 16.11 -5.43 -3.35
C ALA A 267 16.65 -6.45 -2.34
N GLY A 268 15.88 -6.77 -1.30
CA GLY A 268 16.23 -7.81 -0.32
C GLY A 268 16.38 -9.19 -0.96
N LEU A 269 15.45 -9.58 -1.84
CA LEU A 269 15.55 -10.84 -2.59
C LEU A 269 16.77 -10.89 -3.52
N PHE A 270 17.10 -9.79 -4.20
CA PHE A 270 18.32 -9.71 -4.99
C PHE A 270 19.54 -9.97 -4.11
N VAL A 271 19.60 -9.30 -2.95
CA VAL A 271 20.68 -9.53 -2.01
C VAL A 271 20.69 -10.98 -1.53
N VAL A 272 19.56 -11.62 -1.25
CA VAL A 272 19.50 -13.01 -0.74
C VAL A 272 19.82 -14.06 -1.80
N GLU A 273 19.26 -13.94 -3.01
CA GLU A 273 19.32 -14.94 -4.09
C GLU A 273 20.36 -14.63 -5.17
N GLY A 274 20.77 -13.37 -5.34
CA GLY A 274 21.72 -12.91 -6.37
C GLY A 274 21.16 -12.91 -7.80
N LYS A 275 19.82 -12.93 -7.97
CA LYS A 275 19.19 -13.03 -9.29
C LYS A 275 18.88 -11.67 -9.90
N GLU A 276 19.41 -11.41 -11.09
CA GLU A 276 19.26 -10.13 -11.80
C GLU A 276 17.79 -9.69 -11.99
N GLU A 277 16.87 -10.63 -12.19
CA GLU A 277 15.44 -10.36 -12.29
C GLU A 277 14.90 -9.57 -11.08
N ASN A 278 15.36 -9.89 -9.87
CA ASN A 278 14.95 -9.21 -8.65
C ASN A 278 15.50 -7.78 -8.59
N LYS A 279 16.72 -7.55 -9.10
CA LYS A 279 17.30 -6.20 -9.19
C LYS A 279 16.48 -5.33 -10.15
N ILE A 280 16.18 -5.84 -11.34
CA ILE A 280 15.40 -5.10 -12.35
C ILE A 280 14.04 -4.70 -11.77
N ILE A 281 13.32 -5.63 -11.14
CA ILE A 281 12.02 -5.33 -10.54
C ILE A 281 12.13 -4.31 -9.40
N ALA A 282 13.21 -4.36 -8.60
CA ALA A 282 13.44 -3.38 -7.55
C ALA A 282 13.64 -1.96 -8.13
N GLU A 283 14.49 -1.82 -9.14
CA GLU A 283 14.74 -0.54 -9.83
C GLU A 283 13.46 0.02 -10.44
N ASP A 284 12.72 -0.80 -11.21
CA ASP A 284 11.45 -0.41 -11.84
C ASP A 284 10.42 0.07 -10.80
N SER A 285 10.39 -0.58 -9.63
CA SER A 285 9.47 -0.22 -8.54
C SER A 285 9.82 1.13 -7.94
N TYR A 286 11.09 1.41 -7.64
CA TYR A 286 11.51 2.72 -7.14
C TYR A 286 11.28 3.84 -8.17
N GLN A 287 11.56 3.57 -9.44
CA GLN A 287 11.30 4.52 -10.52
C GLN A 287 9.80 4.82 -10.67
N SER A 288 8.95 3.80 -10.54
CA SER A 288 7.50 3.98 -10.56
C SER A 288 7.00 4.82 -9.37
N ALA A 289 7.54 4.60 -8.17
CA ALA A 289 7.24 5.45 -7.01
C ALA A 289 7.63 6.91 -7.24
N MET A 290 8.84 7.17 -7.77
CA MET A 290 9.30 8.54 -8.08
C MET A 290 8.46 9.20 -9.18
N LYS A 291 8.04 8.44 -10.20
CA LYS A 291 7.17 8.93 -11.27
C LYS A 291 5.82 9.37 -10.71
N GLU A 292 5.14 8.51 -9.96
CA GLU A 292 3.86 8.83 -9.30
C GLU A 292 3.98 10.06 -8.38
N PHE A 293 5.10 10.18 -7.67
CA PHE A 293 5.37 11.36 -6.85
C PHE A 293 5.53 12.64 -7.68
N SER A 294 6.23 12.58 -8.81
CA SER A 294 6.44 13.72 -9.71
C SER A 294 5.12 14.24 -10.30
N GLU A 295 4.23 13.32 -10.69
CA GLU A 295 2.90 13.65 -11.21
C GLU A 295 2.02 14.28 -10.13
N LEU A 296 2.14 13.79 -8.89
CA LEU A 296 1.43 14.33 -7.73
C LEU A 296 1.94 15.74 -7.35
N SER A 297 3.25 15.97 -7.37
CA SER A 297 3.88 17.24 -6.98
C SER A 297 3.77 18.34 -8.03
N GLY A 298 3.73 17.99 -9.32
CA GLY A 298 3.46 18.95 -10.40
C GLY A 298 2.08 19.63 -10.33
N SER A 299 1.16 19.12 -9.51
CA SER A 299 -0.19 19.67 -9.33
C SER A 299 -0.33 20.70 -8.21
N VAL A 300 0.67 20.85 -7.33
CA VAL A 300 0.64 21.81 -6.21
C VAL A 300 2.05 22.34 -5.97
N GLU A 301 2.28 23.62 -6.30
CA GLU A 301 3.52 24.33 -6.01
C GLU A 301 3.94 24.10 -4.53
N GLY A 302 5.16 23.59 -4.33
CA GLY A 302 5.77 23.48 -2.99
C GLY A 302 5.71 22.12 -2.29
N ARG A 303 5.35 21.02 -2.96
CA ARG A 303 5.43 19.68 -2.32
C ARG A 303 6.88 19.22 -2.10
N ASN A 304 7.06 18.56 -0.95
CA ASN A 304 8.28 17.92 -0.44
C ASN A 304 9.06 17.13 -1.50
N PRO A 305 10.40 17.05 -1.47
CA PRO A 305 11.07 15.94 -2.15
C PRO A 305 10.64 14.61 -1.53
N ASP A 306 10.48 13.55 -2.34
CA ASP A 306 10.22 12.18 -1.84
C ASP A 306 11.50 11.60 -1.22
N LEU A 307 11.88 12.16 -0.06
CA LEU A 307 13.12 11.86 0.65
C LEU A 307 13.24 10.36 0.93
N TYR A 308 12.14 9.70 1.31
CA TYR A 308 12.12 8.28 1.65
C TYR A 308 12.40 7.39 0.45
N THR A 309 11.69 7.57 -0.67
CA THR A 309 11.90 6.73 -1.86
C THR A 309 13.31 6.92 -2.42
N ARG A 310 13.78 8.17 -2.50
CA ARG A 310 15.15 8.48 -2.95
C ARG A 310 16.21 7.88 -2.04
N TYR A 311 16.03 8.00 -0.72
CA TYR A 311 16.92 7.41 0.26
C TYR A 311 17.01 5.89 0.14
N PHE A 312 15.88 5.18 0.13
CA PHE A 312 15.89 3.72 0.04
C PHE A 312 16.38 3.22 -1.32
N TYR A 313 16.12 3.96 -2.40
CA TYR A 313 16.69 3.63 -3.70
C TYR A 313 18.21 3.85 -3.72
N GLY A 314 18.69 4.98 -3.20
CA GLY A 314 20.11 5.26 -3.03
C GLY A 314 20.82 4.22 -2.17
N LEU A 315 20.18 3.78 -1.08
CA LEU A 315 20.67 2.70 -0.22
C LEU A 315 20.81 1.39 -1.01
N PHE A 316 19.78 1.01 -1.77
CA PHE A 316 19.85 -0.16 -2.63
C PHE A 316 21.00 -0.09 -3.63
N LEU A 317 21.13 1.03 -4.36
CA LEU A 317 22.22 1.23 -5.33
C LEU A 317 23.60 1.22 -4.65
N SER A 318 23.75 1.83 -3.47
CA SER A 318 24.99 1.78 -2.70
C SER A 318 25.34 0.36 -2.29
N ASN A 319 24.37 -0.47 -1.90
CA ASN A 319 24.61 -1.86 -1.60
C ASN A 319 25.03 -2.65 -2.86
N LEU A 320 24.52 -2.29 -4.05
CA LEU A 320 25.04 -2.83 -5.31
C LEU A 320 26.51 -2.44 -5.56
N THR A 321 26.91 -1.20 -5.26
CA THR A 321 28.32 -0.78 -5.40
C THR A 321 29.24 -1.64 -4.53
N THR A 322 28.81 -1.99 -3.30
CA THR A 322 29.57 -2.92 -2.44
C THR A 322 29.64 -4.36 -2.96
N LEU A 323 28.78 -4.70 -3.93
CA LEU A 323 28.77 -6.00 -4.63
C LEU A 323 29.50 -5.94 -5.99
N GLY A 324 30.25 -4.87 -6.27
CA GLY A 324 31.10 -4.75 -7.47
C GLY A 324 30.52 -3.91 -8.61
N HIS A 325 29.43 -3.18 -8.38
CA HIS A 325 28.80 -2.27 -9.35
C HIS A 325 29.19 -0.80 -9.10
N GLU A 326 30.48 -0.48 -9.19
CA GLU A 326 31.01 0.87 -8.90
C GLU A 326 30.46 1.97 -9.84
N ASP A 327 29.93 1.59 -11.01
CA ASP A 327 29.33 2.47 -12.00
C ASP A 327 28.06 3.19 -11.51
N ARG A 328 27.46 2.74 -10.40
CA ARG A 328 26.23 3.30 -9.83
C ARG A 328 26.46 4.45 -8.83
N ALA A 329 27.71 4.84 -8.59
CA ALA A 329 28.02 5.89 -7.62
C ALA A 329 27.38 7.25 -7.97
N GLU A 330 27.37 7.62 -9.26
CA GLU A 330 26.77 8.88 -9.70
C GLU A 330 25.23 8.87 -9.60
N ASP A 331 24.59 7.72 -9.81
CA ASP A 331 23.14 7.58 -9.60
C ASP A 331 22.78 7.82 -8.13
N VAL A 332 23.59 7.27 -7.21
CA VAL A 332 23.41 7.49 -5.76
C VAL A 332 23.53 8.97 -5.44
N LYS A 333 24.60 9.65 -5.89
CA LYS A 333 24.78 11.10 -5.66
C LYS A 333 23.61 11.91 -6.19
N SER A 334 23.15 11.64 -7.42
CA SER A 334 22.00 12.31 -8.04
C SER A 334 20.70 12.10 -7.26
N LEU A 335 20.48 10.91 -6.71
CA LEU A 335 19.34 10.64 -5.84
C LEU A 335 19.40 11.43 -4.54
N LEU A 336 20.61 11.53 -3.95
CA LEU A 336 20.85 12.17 -2.66
C LEU A 336 20.94 13.70 -2.74
N ASP A 337 21.31 14.28 -3.89
CA ASP A 337 21.42 15.73 -4.11
C ASP A 337 20.18 16.48 -3.60
N VAL A 338 19.01 15.95 -3.94
CA VAL A 338 17.71 16.51 -3.56
C VAL A 338 17.46 16.47 -2.05
N LEU A 339 18.09 15.54 -1.31
CA LEU A 339 18.04 15.56 0.15
C LEU A 339 18.79 16.80 0.67
N PHE A 340 19.91 17.19 0.07
CA PHE A 340 20.71 18.31 0.56
C PHE A 340 20.16 19.69 0.20
N GLU A 341 19.18 19.79 -0.71
CA GLU A 341 18.55 21.08 -1.09
C GLU A 341 17.67 21.69 0.02
N ASN A 342 17.21 20.88 0.99
CA ASN A 342 16.40 21.34 2.11
C ASN A 342 16.93 20.79 3.44
N GLU A 343 17.93 21.49 3.98
CA GLU A 343 18.72 21.09 5.15
C GLU A 343 17.85 20.75 6.37
N ASP A 344 16.92 21.62 6.77
CA ASP A 344 16.02 21.39 7.92
C ASP A 344 15.22 20.09 7.82
N ARG A 345 14.72 19.78 6.61
CA ARG A 345 13.91 18.58 6.37
C ARG A 345 14.76 17.32 6.36
N SER A 346 15.94 17.39 5.76
CA SER A 346 16.86 16.26 5.75
C SER A 346 17.43 15.98 7.14
N LEU A 347 17.81 17.00 7.89
CA LEU A 347 18.20 16.84 9.29
C LEU A 347 17.09 16.18 10.11
N SER A 348 15.83 16.59 9.92
CA SER A 348 14.68 15.96 10.60
C SER A 348 14.50 14.50 10.19
N PHE A 349 14.60 14.19 8.89
CA PHE A 349 14.52 12.83 8.37
C PHE A 349 15.64 11.92 8.89
N PHE A 350 16.89 12.37 8.85
CA PHE A 350 18.02 11.58 9.32
C PHE A 350 18.10 11.47 10.84
N ASN A 351 17.62 12.48 11.59
CA ASN A 351 17.42 12.35 13.03
C ASN A 351 16.38 11.27 13.35
N PHE A 352 15.29 11.20 12.59
CA PHE A 352 14.33 10.11 12.71
C PHE A 352 14.99 8.75 12.42
N LEU A 353 15.72 8.61 11.30
CA LEU A 353 16.45 7.37 10.99
C LEU A 353 17.49 7.01 12.07
N ARG A 354 18.13 7.99 12.70
CA ARG A 354 19.06 7.78 13.83
C ARG A 354 18.36 7.11 14.99
N LEU A 355 17.21 7.63 15.38
CA LEU A 355 16.40 7.07 16.46
C LEU A 355 15.98 5.62 16.17
N LEU A 356 15.76 5.27 14.90
CA LEU A 356 15.49 3.89 14.49
C LEU A 356 16.73 2.99 14.52
N GLY A 357 17.93 3.57 14.45
CA GLY A 357 19.20 2.88 14.31
C GLY A 357 20.13 3.01 15.52
N GLU A 358 19.63 3.33 16.73
CA GLU A 358 20.49 3.61 17.89
C GLU A 358 21.32 2.41 18.39
N ASP A 359 20.99 1.19 17.95
CA ASP A 359 21.80 0.00 18.21
C ASP A 359 22.89 -0.15 17.14
N GLU A 360 24.17 -0.13 17.55
CA GLU A 360 25.34 -0.31 16.67
C GLU A 360 25.32 -1.64 15.88
N THR A 361 24.46 -2.59 16.25
CA THR A 361 24.23 -3.83 15.52
C THR A 361 23.10 -3.75 14.47
N ASN A 362 22.38 -2.64 14.39
CA ASN A 362 21.25 -2.48 13.48
C ASN A 362 21.69 -2.48 12.00
N THR A 363 21.01 -3.29 11.19
CA THR A 363 21.24 -3.41 9.75
C THR A 363 20.99 -2.09 9.01
N LEU A 364 20.02 -1.28 9.44
CA LEU A 364 19.72 0.02 8.84
C LEU A 364 20.89 1.00 9.02
N GLN A 365 21.45 1.10 10.23
CA GLN A 365 22.58 1.98 10.52
C GLN A 365 23.79 1.59 9.65
N ARG A 366 24.17 0.31 9.64
CA ARG A 366 25.26 -0.22 8.81
C ARG A 366 25.04 0.03 7.32
N SER A 367 23.82 -0.19 6.83
CA SER A 367 23.46 0.08 5.43
C SER A 367 23.56 1.57 5.13
N THR A 368 23.10 2.44 6.04
CA THR A 368 23.17 3.90 5.89
C THR A 368 24.63 4.35 5.75
N LEU A 369 25.52 3.80 6.58
CA LEU A 369 26.96 4.09 6.55
C LEU A 369 27.63 3.64 5.24
N ASN A 370 27.07 2.68 4.50
CA ASN A 370 27.59 2.34 3.16
C ASN A 370 27.42 3.49 2.16
N MET A 371 26.37 4.31 2.29
CA MET A 371 26.20 5.46 1.40
C MET A 371 27.27 6.53 1.61
N VAL A 372 27.83 6.65 2.82
CA VAL A 372 28.95 7.57 3.10
C VAL A 372 30.17 7.26 2.24
N ARG A 373 30.38 5.99 1.86
CA ARG A 373 31.48 5.61 0.96
C ARG A 373 31.29 6.11 -0.47
N VAL A 374 30.06 6.43 -0.85
CA VAL A 374 29.67 6.83 -2.20
C VAL A 374 29.50 8.35 -2.31
N ASP A 375 29.04 9.00 -1.23
CA ASP A 375 28.83 10.44 -1.15
C ASP A 375 29.28 11.02 0.21
N ASP A 376 30.39 11.75 0.21
CA ASP A 376 31.00 12.33 1.41
C ASP A 376 30.08 13.33 2.14
N ARG A 377 29.16 13.99 1.43
CA ARG A 377 28.20 14.95 2.03
C ARG A 377 27.24 14.25 2.98
N MET A 378 26.93 12.98 2.71
CA MET A 378 26.16 12.15 3.64
C MET A 378 26.95 11.96 4.95
N GLY A 379 28.26 11.75 4.86
CA GLY A 379 29.12 11.61 6.03
C GLY A 379 29.17 12.87 6.89
N ASP A 380 29.20 14.05 6.26
CA ASP A 380 29.18 15.32 6.99
C ASP A 380 27.83 15.56 7.67
N LEU A 381 26.71 15.31 6.97
CA LEU A 381 25.35 15.41 7.52
C LEU A 381 25.13 14.47 8.70
N LEU A 382 25.55 13.21 8.59
CA LEU A 382 25.41 12.21 9.65
C LEU A 382 26.25 12.57 10.89
N ARG A 383 27.45 13.12 10.71
CA ARG A 383 28.28 13.62 11.83
C ARG A 383 27.61 14.79 12.55
N GLU A 384 26.96 15.70 11.83
CA GLU A 384 26.25 16.84 12.40
C GLU A 384 25.12 16.42 13.34
N ILE A 385 24.36 15.38 12.96
CA ILE A 385 23.30 14.81 13.80
C ILE A 385 23.79 13.76 14.81
N GLY A 386 25.10 13.66 15.00
CA GLY A 386 25.73 12.87 16.07
C GLY A 386 25.90 11.38 15.79
N TRP A 387 25.84 10.93 14.53
CA TRP A 387 26.22 9.55 14.21
C TRP A 387 27.74 9.37 14.34
N LYS A 388 28.16 8.21 14.85
CA LYS A 388 29.55 7.75 14.77
C LYS A 388 29.73 7.05 13.43
N ILE A 389 30.67 7.54 12.61
CA ILE A 389 30.99 7.02 11.27
C ILE A 389 32.32 6.28 11.33
#